data_AF-A0A8T7C419-F1
#
_entry.id   AF-A0A8T7C419-F1
#
_cell.length_a   1.000
_cell.length_b   1.000
_cell.length_c   1.000
_cell.angle_alpha   90.00
_cell.angle_beta   90.00
_cell.angle_gamma   90.00
#
_symmetry.space_group_name_H-M   'P 1'
#
loop_
_entity.id
_entity.type
_entity.pdbx_description
1 polymer ?
#
loop_
_entity_poly.entity_id
_entity_poly.type
_entity_poly.pdbx_seq_one_letter_code
_entity_poly.pdbx_strand_id
1 'polypeptide(L)' 'MKQLALMRHAKSSWGDAELADIDRPLNQRGLRDAPVMGQRLAAMGFQTQAIISSTA' A
#
# COMPACT_ATOMS: atom_id res chain seq x y z
N MET A 1 -16.64 -17.62 8.33
CA MET A 1 -15.59 -16.93 9.11
C MET A 1 -15.20 -15.67 8.37
N LYS A 2 -14.99 -14.53 9.06
CA LYS A 2 -14.53 -13.28 8.44
C LYS A 2 -13.02 -13.19 8.58
N GLN A 3 -12.34 -12.69 7.54
CA GLN A 3 -10.90 -12.43 7.56
C GLN A 3 -10.65 -10.94 7.34
N LEU A 4 -9.65 -10.38 8.03
CA LEU A 4 -9.25 -8.98 7.90
C LEU A 4 -7.74 -8.92 7.74
N ALA A 5 -7.29 -8.27 6.67
CA ALA A 5 -5.89 -7.94 6.46
C ALA A 5 -5.68 -6.45 6.79
N LEU A 6 -4.71 -6.16 7.64
CA LEU A 6 -4.30 -4.79 7.96
C LEU A 6 -2.93 -4.52 7.33
N MET A 7 -2.85 -3.45 6.56
CA MET A 7 -1.66 -3.09 5.81
C MET A 7 -1.42 -1.59 5.90
N ARG A 8 -0.15 -1.18 5.96
CA ARG A 8 0.23 0.23 5.76
C ARG A 8 0.51 0.50 4.27
N HIS A 9 0.48 1.78 3.89
CA HIS A 9 0.98 2.21 2.59
C HIS A 9 2.45 1.79 2.38
N ALA A 10 2.85 1.60 1.12
CA ALA A 10 4.22 1.32 0.77
C ALA A 10 5.11 2.57 0.93
N LYS A 11 6.43 2.44 0.83
CA LYS A 11 7.35 3.54 1.17
C LYS A 11 7.10 4.80 0.29
N SER A 12 6.84 5.93 0.94
CA SER A 12 6.66 7.25 0.32
C SER A 12 7.99 7.89 -0.09
N SER A 13 7.89 8.87 -1.00
CA SER A 13 8.98 9.73 -1.45
C SER A 13 9.16 10.95 -0.54
N TRP A 14 10.42 11.29 -0.30
CA TRP A 14 10.85 12.48 0.41
C TRP A 14 11.79 13.35 -0.45
N GLY A 15 11.79 13.10 -1.77
CA GLY A 15 12.66 13.80 -2.72
C GLY A 15 12.25 15.23 -3.01
N ASP A 16 11.01 15.60 -2.67
CA ASP A 16 10.50 16.96 -2.74
C ASP A 16 10.13 17.43 -1.32
N ALA A 17 10.76 18.53 -0.90
CA ALA A 17 10.57 19.12 0.41
C ALA A 17 9.37 20.08 0.46
N GLU A 18 8.90 20.57 -0.70
CA GLU A 18 7.77 21.51 -0.79
C GLU A 18 6.42 20.79 -0.78
N LEU A 19 6.39 19.49 -1.09
CA LEU A 19 5.18 18.68 -1.00
C LEU A 19 4.66 18.55 0.44
N ALA A 20 3.37 18.83 0.61
CA ALA A 20 2.63 18.47 1.81
C ALA A 20 2.63 16.94 1.99
N ASP A 21 2.55 16.47 3.23
CA ASP A 21 2.64 15.04 3.55
C ASP A 21 1.57 14.20 2.83
N ILE A 22 0.34 14.73 2.73
CA ILE A 22 -0.78 14.05 2.08
C ILE A 22 -0.58 13.87 0.57
N ASP A 23 0.23 14.71 -0.07
CA ASP A 23 0.50 14.65 -1.51
C ASP A 23 1.75 13.82 -1.84
N ARG A 24 2.41 13.21 -0.84
CA ARG A 24 3.67 12.48 -1.05
C ARG A 24 3.42 11.19 -1.81
N PRO A 25 3.97 11.03 -3.04
CA PRO A 25 3.80 9.81 -3.81
C PRO A 25 4.66 8.67 -3.24
N LEU A 26 4.43 7.44 -3.71
CA LEU A 26 5.34 6.33 -3.46
C LEU A 26 6.71 6.58 -4.10
N ASN A 27 7.78 6.13 -3.44
CA ASN A 27 9.10 6.11 -4.06
C ASN A 27 9.32 4.84 -4.89
N GLN A 28 10.46 4.77 -5.59
CA GLN A 28 10.81 3.62 -6.44
C GLN A 28 10.78 2.28 -5.70
N ARG A 29 11.15 2.25 -4.41
CA ARG A 29 11.03 1.04 -3.59
C ARG A 29 9.58 0.73 -3.28
N GLY A 30 8.79 1.73 -2.87
CA GLY A 30 7.37 1.55 -2.58
C GLY A 30 6.58 1.00 -3.77
N LEU A 31 6.85 1.51 -4.97
CA LEU A 31 6.24 1.04 -6.22
C LEU A 31 6.60 -0.42 -6.56
N ARG A 32 7.81 -0.87 -6.20
CA ARG A 32 8.21 -2.27 -6.36
C ARG A 32 7.64 -3.19 -5.28
N ASP A 33 7.63 -2.73 -4.03
CA ASP A 33 7.24 -3.56 -2.87
C ASP A 33 5.71 -3.75 -2.79
N ALA A 34 4.91 -2.75 -3.18
CA ALA A 34 3.45 -2.80 -3.15
C ALA A 34 2.84 -4.01 -3.91
N PRO A 35 3.16 -4.25 -5.20
CA PRO A 35 2.61 -5.41 -5.92
C PRO A 35 3.07 -6.75 -5.34
N VAL A 36 4.30 -6.83 -4.80
CA VAL A 36 4.81 -8.06 -4.16
C VAL A 36 3.95 -8.45 -2.96
N MET A 37 3.51 -7.48 -2.15
CA MET A 37 2.61 -7.76 -1.03
C MET A 37 1.24 -8.22 -1.49
N GLY A 38 0.69 -7.63 -2.56
CA GLY A 38 -0.56 -8.10 -3.18
C GLY A 38 -0.46 -9.54 -3.67
N GLN A 39 0.63 -9.89 -4.34
CA GLN A 39 0.89 -11.27 -4.81
C GLN A 39 0.99 -12.26 -3.66
N ARG A 40 1.65 -11.90 -2.55
CA ARG A 40 1.71 -12.74 -1.35
C ARG A 40 0.34 -12.98 -0.75
N LEU A 41 -0.48 -11.93 -0.66
CA LEU A 41 -1.84 -12.03 -0.14
C LEU A 41 -2.70 -12.97 -0.99
N ALA A 42 -2.60 -12.86 -2.32
CA ALA A 42 -3.27 -13.75 -3.26
C ALA A 42 -2.77 -15.21 -3.13
N ALA A 43 -1.45 -15.42 -3.00
CA ALA A 43 -0.86 -16.75 -2.84
C ALA A 43 -1.28 -17.44 -1.53
N MET A 44 -1.63 -16.67 -0.49
CA MET A 44 -2.21 -17.20 0.75
C MET A 44 -3.70 -17.57 0.63
N GLY A 45 -4.30 -17.40 -0.56
CA GLY A 45 -5.72 -17.67 -0.80
C GLY A 45 -6.66 -16.64 -0.16
N PHE A 46 -6.15 -15.47 0.24
CA PHE A 46 -6.97 -14.42 0.84
C PHE A 46 -7.93 -13.83 -0.20
N GLN A 47 -9.23 -13.94 0.05
CA GLN A 47 -10.27 -13.46 -0.84
C GLN A 47 -10.71 -12.05 -0.43
N THR A 48 -10.34 -11.05 -1.22
CA THR A 48 -10.67 -9.65 -0.95
C THR A 48 -12.08 -9.34 -1.42
N GLN A 49 -13.00 -9.06 -0.48
CA GLN A 49 -14.37 -8.65 -0.79
C GLN A 49 -14.54 -7.13 -0.81
N ALA A 50 -13.71 -6.42 -0.05
CA ALA A 50 -13.69 -4.97 0.02
C ALA A 50 -12.28 -4.48 0.36
N ILE A 51 -11.93 -3.29 -0.12
CA ILE A 51 -10.69 -2.59 0.23
C ILE A 51 -11.10 -1.21 0.74
N ILE A 52 -10.58 -0.83 1.90
CA ILE A 52 -10.75 0.50 2.49
C ILE A 52 -9.34 1.07 2.66
N SER A 53 -9.12 2.30 2.16
CA SER A 53 -7.84 3.00 2.24
C SER A 53 -8.04 4.42 2.76
N SER A 54 -6.96 5.04 3.22
CA SER A 54 -6.91 6.49 3.42
C SER A 54 -7.06 7.23 2.07
N THR A 55 -7.33 8.54 2.16
CA THR A 55 -7.45 9.44 1.00
C THR A 55 -6.11 9.95 0.44
N ALA A 56 -5.03 9.77 1.21
CA ALA A 56 -3.66 10.07 0.78
C ALA A 56 -3.18 9.09 -0.30
#